data_AF-A0A2S6H0H9-F1
#
_entry.id   AF-A0A2S6H0H9-F1
#
_cell.length_a   1.000
_cell.length_b   1.000
_cell.length_c   1.000
_cell.angle_alpha   90.00
_cell.angle_beta   90.00
_cell.angle_gamma   90.00
#
_symmetry.space_group_name_H-M   'P 1'
#
loop_
_entity.id
_entity.type
_entity.pdbx_description
1 polymer ?
#
loop_
_entity_poly.entity_id
_entity_poly.type
_entity_poly.pdbx_seq_one_letter_code
_entity_poly.pdbx_strand_id
1 'polypeptide(L)'
;MSTPLHNELAAALVELREQQTRITEAVAKVAEASTTVAADDRMVEATVDGQGKLVGLKFHGRRWRDLAPGELAARLVDVVAKAQDQAAAATASVFAGVMPNGMSFTKDSADDLISELDAMFDTAVANGTPQGGPR
;
A
#
# COMPACT_ATOMS: atom_id res chain seq x y z
N MET A 1 30.26 -19.52 27.12
CA MET A 1 29.37 -20.32 26.26
C MET A 1 28.09 -19.53 25.97
N SER A 2 28.21 -18.34 25.37
CA SER A 2 27.07 -17.44 25.11
C SER A 2 26.74 -17.31 23.61
N THR A 3 27.42 -18.11 22.78
CA THR A 3 27.39 -18.08 21.32
C THR A 3 26.11 -18.59 20.65
N PRO A 4 25.36 -19.60 21.15
CA PRO A 4 24.18 -20.08 20.43
C PRO A 4 22.99 -19.11 20.47
N LEU A 5 22.71 -18.49 21.63
CA LEU A 5 21.66 -17.48 21.78
C LEU A 5 21.92 -16.23 20.93
N HIS A 6 23.17 -15.77 20.85
CA HIS A 6 23.53 -14.61 20.01
C HIS A 6 23.33 -14.90 18.52
N ASN A 7 23.55 -16.16 18.10
CA ASN A 7 23.43 -16.54 16.70
C ASN A 7 21.96 -16.70 16.27
N GLU A 8 21.10 -17.23 17.14
CA GLU A 8 19.65 -17.30 16.91
C GLU A 8 19.01 -15.91 16.86
N LEU A 9 19.42 -15.01 17.75
CA LEU A 9 18.93 -13.62 17.77
C LEU A 9 19.38 -12.87 16.50
N ALA A 10 20.63 -13.08 16.06
CA ALA A 10 21.12 -12.52 14.80
C ALA A 10 20.34 -13.04 13.58
N ALA A 11 20.03 -14.33 13.53
CA ALA A 11 19.23 -14.92 12.44
C ALA A 11 17.81 -14.37 12.41
N ALA A 12 17.16 -14.24 13.58
CA ALA A 12 15.82 -13.66 13.69
C ALA A 12 15.78 -12.18 13.25
N LEU A 13 16.82 -11.40 13.58
CA LEU A 13 16.92 -10.00 13.13
C LEU A 13 17.11 -9.89 11.62
N VAL A 14 17.84 -10.82 11.00
CA VAL A 14 17.99 -10.87 9.53
C VAL A 14 16.66 -11.17 8.86
N GLU A 15 15.94 -12.19 9.32
CA GLU A 15 14.62 -12.56 8.76
C GLU A 15 13.60 -11.43 8.91
N LEU A 16 13.60 -10.75 10.06
CA LEU A 16 12.75 -9.59 10.30
C LEU A 16 13.06 -8.44 9.33
N ARG A 17 14.34 -8.18 9.07
CA ARG A 17 14.79 -7.11 8.15
C ARG A 17 14.41 -7.41 6.69
N GLU A 18 14.44 -8.68 6.30
CA GLU A 18 13.96 -9.13 5.00
C GLU A 18 12.45 -8.99 4.87
N GLN A 19 11.68 -9.21 5.94
CA GLN A 19 10.24 -8.96 5.96
C GLN A 19 9.93 -7.46 5.87
N GLN A 20 10.63 -6.62 6.61
CA GLN A 20 10.48 -5.15 6.56
C GLN A 20 10.74 -4.62 5.14
N THR A 21 11.83 -5.05 4.51
CA THR A 21 12.17 -4.65 3.13
C THR A 21 11.03 -5.00 2.16
N ARG A 22 10.47 -6.21 2.28
CA ARG A 22 9.34 -6.65 1.43
C ARG A 22 8.08 -5.81 1.64
N ILE A 23 7.79 -5.41 2.88
CA ILE A 23 6.66 -4.52 3.20
C ILE A 23 6.89 -3.15 2.55
N THR A 24 8.06 -2.55 2.74
CA THR A 24 8.38 -1.23 2.16
C THR A 24 8.32 -1.23 0.64
N GLU A 25 8.86 -2.27 -0.01
CA GLU A 25 8.78 -2.42 -1.47
C GLU A 25 7.33 -2.58 -1.97
N ALA A 26 6.50 -3.32 -1.22
CA ALA A 26 5.08 -3.49 -1.54
C ALA A 26 4.32 -2.16 -1.42
N VAL A 27 4.60 -1.38 -0.38
CA VAL A 27 4.01 -0.06 -0.16
C VAL A 27 4.43 0.91 -1.27
N ALA A 28 5.71 0.95 -1.62
CA ALA A 28 6.21 1.77 -2.72
C ALA A 28 5.55 1.40 -4.06
N LYS A 29 5.43 0.09 -4.35
CA LYS A 29 4.72 -0.38 -5.57
C LYS A 29 3.27 0.05 -5.61
N VAL A 30 2.57 0.01 -4.46
CA VAL A 30 1.17 0.46 -4.39
C VAL A 30 1.08 1.98 -4.53
N ALA A 31 2.00 2.74 -3.93
CA ALA A 31 2.02 4.20 -4.03
C ALA A 31 2.26 4.68 -5.47
N GLU A 32 3.12 4.00 -6.23
CA GLU A 32 3.40 4.31 -7.64
C GLU A 32 2.35 3.72 -8.60
N ALA A 33 1.60 2.70 -8.17
CA ALA A 33 0.55 2.11 -8.98
C ALA A 33 -0.58 3.12 -9.20
N SER A 34 -1.04 3.22 -10.44
CA SER A 34 -2.26 3.93 -10.80
C SER A 34 -3.16 2.98 -11.58
N THR A 35 -4.45 3.04 -11.29
CA THR A 35 -5.46 2.23 -11.96
C THR A 35 -6.32 3.14 -12.81
N THR A 36 -6.40 2.83 -14.09
CA THR A 36 -7.19 3.59 -15.06
C THR A 36 -8.33 2.73 -15.57
N VAL A 37 -9.56 3.24 -15.44
CA VAL A 37 -10.77 2.56 -15.87
C VAL A 37 -11.55 3.45 -16.84
N ALA A 38 -11.91 2.89 -17.98
CA ALA A 38 -12.81 3.53 -18.92
C ALA A 38 -14.26 3.11 -18.66
N ALA A 39 -15.18 4.06 -18.87
CA ALA A 39 -16.61 3.82 -18.95
C ALA A 39 -16.95 2.81 -20.06
N ASP A 40 -18.08 2.12 -19.92
CA ASP A 40 -18.53 1.10 -20.89
C ASP A 40 -18.72 1.67 -22.31
N ASP A 41 -19.06 2.96 -22.39
CA ASP A 41 -19.21 3.72 -23.64
C ASP A 41 -17.90 4.36 -24.14
N ARG A 42 -16.79 4.12 -23.42
CA ARG A 42 -15.45 4.72 -23.62
C ARG A 42 -15.46 6.24 -23.66
N MET A 43 -16.50 6.87 -23.12
CA MET A 43 -16.67 8.32 -23.18
C MET A 43 -15.91 9.03 -22.06
N VAL A 44 -15.72 8.36 -20.93
CA VAL A 44 -14.96 8.87 -19.79
C VAL A 44 -13.98 7.82 -19.32
N GLU A 45 -12.83 8.28 -18.86
CA GLU A 45 -11.80 7.49 -18.25
C GLU A 45 -11.41 8.14 -16.93
N ALA A 46 -11.43 7.37 -15.84
CA ALA A 46 -11.00 7.79 -14.52
C ALA A 46 -9.70 7.08 -14.16
N THR A 47 -8.76 7.84 -13.63
CA THR A 47 -7.49 7.34 -13.11
C THR A 47 -7.46 7.60 -11.62
N VAL A 48 -7.27 6.54 -10.85
CA VAL A 48 -7.04 6.60 -9.40
C VAL A 48 -5.63 6.17 -9.08
N ASP A 49 -5.05 6.72 -8.00
CA ASP A 49 -3.82 6.19 -7.43
C ASP A 49 -4.08 4.86 -6.70
N GLY A 50 -3.02 4.16 -6.29
CA GLY A 50 -3.12 2.92 -5.51
C GLY A 50 -3.75 3.10 -4.12
N GLN A 51 -4.05 4.35 -3.73
CA GLN A 51 -4.80 4.67 -2.53
C GLN A 51 -6.30 4.93 -2.81
N GLY A 52 -6.76 4.77 -4.04
CA GLY A 52 -8.14 5.00 -4.45
C GLY A 52 -8.53 6.48 -4.58
N LYS A 53 -7.58 7.41 -4.59
CA LYS A 53 -7.86 8.82 -4.82
C LYS A 53 -7.89 9.10 -6.31
N LEU A 54 -8.90 9.84 -6.76
CA LEU A 54 -9.00 10.29 -8.15
C LEU A 54 -7.88 11.29 -8.46
N VAL A 55 -6.99 10.92 -9.38
CA VAL A 55 -5.86 11.75 -9.84
C VAL A 55 -6.03 12.21 -11.28
N GLY A 56 -6.91 11.56 -12.06
CA GLY A 56 -7.17 11.93 -13.44
C GLY A 56 -8.60 11.61 -13.86
N LEU A 57 -9.16 12.49 -14.69
CA LEU A 57 -10.43 12.26 -15.36
C LEU A 57 -10.34 12.79 -16.78
N LYS A 58 -10.61 11.94 -17.77
CA LYS A 58 -10.49 12.27 -19.18
C LYS A 58 -11.79 11.97 -19.91
N PHE A 59 -12.28 12.97 -20.65
CA PHE A 59 -13.42 12.82 -21.54
C PHE A 59 -12.93 12.54 -22.95
N HIS A 60 -13.48 11.50 -23.57
CA HIS A 60 -13.18 11.12 -24.94
C HIS A 60 -14.32 11.55 -25.85
N GLY A 61 -13.98 12.31 -26.90
CA GLY A 61 -14.94 12.80 -27.89
C GLY A 61 -15.91 13.86 -27.35
N ARG A 62 -17.12 13.88 -27.93
CA ARG A 62 -18.15 14.91 -27.65
C ARG A 62 -19.51 14.36 -27.22
N ARG A 63 -19.68 13.03 -27.18
CA ARG A 63 -20.96 12.37 -26.83
C ARG A 63 -21.48 12.76 -25.45
N TRP A 64 -20.58 13.17 -24.55
CA TRP A 64 -20.93 13.65 -23.21
C TRP A 64 -21.77 14.93 -23.23
N ARG A 65 -21.76 15.68 -24.34
CA ARG A 65 -22.55 16.90 -24.51
C ARG A 65 -24.00 16.63 -24.90
N ASP A 66 -24.28 15.44 -25.43
CA ASP A 66 -25.61 15.02 -25.86
C ASP A 66 -26.39 14.34 -24.73
N LEU A 67 -25.71 14.03 -23.61
CA LEU A 67 -26.29 13.40 -22.43
C LEU A 67 -27.00 14.41 -21.53
N ALA A 68 -28.06 13.95 -20.88
CA ALA A 68 -28.69 14.70 -19.80
C ALA A 68 -27.66 14.89 -18.65
N PRO A 69 -27.63 16.06 -17.98
CA PRO A 69 -26.65 16.34 -16.91
C PRO A 69 -26.66 15.29 -15.78
N GLY A 70 -27.85 14.79 -15.41
CA GLY A 70 -27.98 13.75 -14.38
C GLY A 70 -27.43 12.40 -14.81
N GLU A 71 -27.58 12.05 -16.09
CA GLU A 71 -27.06 10.80 -16.64
C GLU A 71 -25.53 10.86 -16.74
N LEU A 72 -24.96 12.01 -17.11
CA LEU A 72 -23.51 12.20 -17.11
C LEU A 72 -22.93 12.09 -15.70
N ALA A 73 -23.57 12.71 -14.70
CA ALA A 73 -23.14 12.64 -13.31
C ALA A 73 -23.17 11.21 -12.77
N ALA A 74 -24.24 10.46 -13.03
CA ALA A 74 -24.34 9.06 -12.62
C ALA A 74 -23.22 8.22 -13.24
N ARG A 75 -22.98 8.36 -14.54
CA ARG A 75 -21.87 7.66 -15.24
C ARG A 75 -20.50 8.00 -14.66
N LEU A 76 -20.27 9.27 -14.30
CA LEU A 76 -19.02 9.67 -13.68
C LEU A 76 -18.81 9.00 -12.33
N VAL A 77 -19.83 8.99 -11.48
CA VAL A 77 -19.77 8.33 -10.17
C VAL A 77 -19.51 6.84 -10.34
N ASP A 78 -20.21 6.17 -11.27
CA ASP A 78 -20.03 4.74 -11.52
C ASP A 78 -18.61 4.41 -11.99
N VAL A 79 -18.03 5.21 -12.88
CA VAL A 79 -16.67 4.99 -13.41
C VAL A 79 -15.62 5.22 -12.33
N VAL A 80 -15.79 6.25 -11.50
CA VAL A 80 -14.89 6.51 -10.37
C VAL A 80 -14.99 5.39 -9.33
N ALA A 81 -16.20 4.95 -8.98
CA ALA A 81 -16.40 3.84 -8.06
C ALA A 81 -15.75 2.55 -8.57
N LYS A 82 -15.97 2.21 -9.85
CA LYS A 82 -15.30 1.06 -10.49
C LYS A 82 -13.77 1.17 -10.44
N ALA A 83 -13.22 2.37 -10.67
CA ALA A 83 -11.77 2.59 -10.59
C ALA A 83 -11.24 2.39 -9.16
N GLN A 84 -11.97 2.90 -8.16
CA GLN A 84 -11.62 2.73 -6.75
C GLN A 84 -11.67 1.27 -6.30
N ASP A 85 -12.71 0.53 -6.70
CA ASP A 85 -12.85 -0.89 -6.38
C ASP A 85 -11.71 -1.72 -6.99
N GLN A 86 -11.33 -1.43 -8.24
CA GLN A 86 -10.21 -2.11 -8.90
C GLN A 86 -8.87 -1.77 -8.23
N ALA A 87 -8.65 -0.52 -7.84
CA ALA A 87 -7.45 -0.12 -7.12
C ALA A 87 -7.39 -0.80 -5.74
N ALA A 88 -8.51 -0.87 -5.00
CA ALA A 88 -8.59 -1.56 -3.73
C ALA A 88 -8.28 -3.06 -3.86
N ALA A 89 -8.82 -3.72 -4.90
CA ALA A 89 -8.53 -5.12 -5.18
C ALA A 89 -7.06 -5.36 -5.56
N ALA A 90 -6.47 -4.49 -6.37
CA ALA A 90 -5.05 -4.55 -6.73
C ALA A 90 -4.15 -4.38 -5.50
N THR A 91 -4.44 -3.39 -4.65
CA THR A 91 -3.73 -3.15 -3.40
C THR A 91 -3.86 -4.33 -2.44
N ALA A 92 -5.06 -4.88 -2.26
CA ALA A 92 -5.26 -6.07 -1.43
C ALA A 92 -4.46 -7.28 -1.93
N SER A 93 -4.36 -7.48 -3.25
CA SER A 93 -3.56 -8.56 -3.83
C SER A 93 -2.06 -8.41 -3.58
N VAL A 94 -1.54 -7.17 -3.58
CA VAL A 94 -0.13 -6.91 -3.28
C VAL A 94 0.18 -7.22 -1.82
N PHE A 95 -0.70 -6.78 -0.90
CA PHE A 95 -0.50 -6.97 0.54
C PHE A 95 -0.77 -8.39 1.02
N ALA A 96 -1.63 -9.16 0.35
CA ALA A 96 -1.89 -10.57 0.68
C ALA A 96 -0.61 -11.44 0.62
N GLY A 97 0.36 -11.08 -0.21
CA GLY A 97 1.64 -11.80 -0.32
C GLY A 97 2.68 -11.42 0.73
N VAL A 98 2.43 -10.37 1.52
CA VAL A 98 3.43 -9.75 2.40
C VAL A 98 2.95 -9.66 3.85
N MET A 99 1.64 -9.62 4.10
CA MET A 99 1.11 -9.52 5.46
C MET A 99 1.38 -10.77 6.30
N PRO A 100 1.79 -10.61 7.57
CA PRO A 100 1.80 -11.69 8.55
C PRO A 100 0.37 -12.21 8.78
N ASN A 101 0.24 -13.52 9.01
CA ASN A 101 -1.05 -14.15 9.28
C ASN A 101 -1.79 -13.45 10.43
N GLY A 102 -3.02 -12.98 10.17
CA GLY A 102 -3.90 -12.38 11.18
C GLY A 102 -3.91 -10.85 11.24
N MET A 103 -3.08 -10.15 10.46
CA MET A 103 -3.17 -8.69 10.31
C MET A 103 -4.21 -8.33 9.23
N SER A 104 -5.00 -7.28 9.46
CA SER A 104 -5.91 -6.71 8.46
C SER A 104 -5.31 -5.42 7.92
N PHE A 105 -5.16 -5.31 6.60
CA PHE A 105 -4.64 -4.10 5.98
C PHE A 105 -5.75 -3.08 5.84
N THR A 106 -5.62 -1.97 6.56
CA THR A 106 -6.34 -0.74 6.23
C THR A 106 -5.32 0.34 5.90
N LYS A 107 -5.72 1.35 5.12
CA LYS A 107 -4.81 2.39 4.62
C LYS A 107 -4.09 3.12 5.75
N ASP A 108 -4.80 3.50 6.81
CA ASP A 108 -4.21 4.16 7.98
C ASP A 108 -3.25 3.21 8.71
N SER A 109 -3.56 1.91 8.71
CA SER A 109 -2.68 0.90 9.29
C SER A 109 -1.36 0.72 8.52
N ALA A 110 -1.26 1.09 7.25
CA ALA A 110 -0.04 0.86 6.47
C ALA A 110 1.12 1.75 6.93
N ASP A 111 0.89 3.06 6.93
CA ASP A 111 1.89 4.05 7.34
C ASP A 111 2.18 3.94 8.84
N ASP A 112 1.14 3.66 9.65
CA ASP A 112 1.28 3.40 11.09
C ASP A 112 2.10 2.13 11.35
N LEU A 113 1.83 1.02 10.65
CA LEU A 113 2.58 -0.23 10.79
C LEU A 113 4.05 -0.05 10.43
N ILE A 114 4.35 0.67 9.34
CA ILE A 114 5.73 0.92 8.91
C ILE A 114 6.45 1.76 9.98
N SER A 115 5.81 2.82 10.47
CA SER A 115 6.38 3.70 11.48
C SER A 115 6.60 2.98 12.82
N GLU A 116 5.66 2.12 13.22
CA GLU A 116 5.76 1.31 14.43
C GLU A 116 6.85 0.24 14.32
N LEU A 117 6.97 -0.41 13.15
CA LEU A 117 8.05 -1.36 12.85
C LEU A 117 9.43 -0.69 12.89
N ASP A 118 9.58 0.49 12.28
CA ASP A 118 10.82 1.27 12.31
C ASP A 118 11.20 1.65 13.75
N ALA A 119 10.24 2.13 14.54
CA ALA A 119 10.46 2.48 15.95
C ALA A 119 10.84 1.26 16.81
N MET A 120 10.22 0.11 16.56
CA MET A 120 10.52 -1.15 17.22
C MET A 120 11.92 -1.67 16.84
N PHE A 121 12.35 -1.45 15.61
CA PHE A 121 13.68 -1.82 15.14
C PHE A 121 14.77 -0.93 15.76
N ASP A 122 14.58 0.39 15.77
CA ASP A 122 15.51 1.33 16.40
C ASP A 122 15.68 1.06 17.90
N THR A 123 14.59 0.72 18.58
CA THR A 123 14.64 0.33 20.00
C THR A 123 15.34 -1.02 20.23
N ALA A 124 15.15 -2.01 19.35
CA ALA A 124 15.85 -3.29 19.43
C ALA A 124 17.35 -3.16 19.16
N VAL A 125 17.75 -2.32 18.19
CA VAL A 125 19.16 -2.02 17.87
C VAL A 125 19.82 -1.25 19.02
N ALA A 126 19.13 -0.25 19.59
CA ALA A 126 19.63 0.53 20.72
C ALA A 126 19.83 -0.32 21.99
N ASN A 127 18.92 -1.27 22.26
CA ASN A 127 19.03 -2.19 23.41
C ASN A 127 20.02 -3.35 23.17
N GLY A 128 20.38 -3.63 21.91
CA GLY A 128 21.31 -4.70 21.52
C GLY A 128 22.79 -4.31 21.56
N THR A 129 23.14 -3.07 21.93
CA THR A 129 24.55 -2.67 22.07
C THR A 129 25.04 -3.04 23.48
N PRO A 130 25.97 -4.00 23.65
CA PRO A 130 26.56 -4.26 24.96
C PRO A 130 27.37 -3.01 25.35
N GLN A 131 26.79 -2.20 26.23
CA GLN A 131 27.46 -1.07 26.86
C GLN A 131 28.57 -1.66 27.74
N GLY A 132 29.82 -1.59 27.25
CA GLY A 132 31.00 -1.96 28.02
C GLY A 132 31.04 -1.16 29.31
N GLY A 133 30.95 -1.85 30.45
CA GLY A 133 31.16 -1.25 31.76
C GLY A 133 32.64 -0.94 31.96
N PRO A 134 33.02 0.31 32.33
CA PRO A 134 34.35 0.59 32.81
C PRO A 134 34.42 0.50 34.33
N ARG A 135 35.58 0.00 34.79
CA ARG A 135 36.21 0.06 36.11
C ARG A 135 36.03 -1.16 37.02
#